data_AF-A0A9Q1BT58-F1
#
_entry.id   AF-A0A9Q1BT58-F1
#
_cell.length_a   1.000
_cell.length_b   1.000
_cell.length_c   1.000
_cell.angle_alpha   90.00
_cell.angle_beta   90.00
_cell.angle_gamma   90.00
#
_symmetry.space_group_name_H-M   'P 1'
#
loop_
_entity.id
_entity.type
_entity.pdbx_description
1 polymer ?
#
loop_
_entity_poly.entity_id
_entity_poly.type
_entity_poly.pdbx_seq_one_letter_code
_entity_poly.pdbx_strand_id
1 'polypeptide(L)'
;MESLLDAVGPQNTEQLNCLVSVNSYNGTWTGHGRESHQLYSGKARQKDTKARSKWPSAFWFLMKILGIFHQPSIVRRRKCFQCYIKGIKQESHESVTTEDYTVLSPLSLAYDFDDSQQVFEEASSNSFEDDECELCNISRWDYLGHNIHHISDDTIGASPWNHRGSKYISFVILLILIVCLSQEIYFLWHDTWGKPDKLLHALSYGGYIGCLSVYPVMCICSKLRYCGDLQHMSSLTWAIVLNERFIFRRLQFLVNVGEGIPGKCFLFVCLIWPSLNVCYRGIISHILASYKPKLQDTITIPATELLLVTWGCFTYLLYIMRLSFQHQFEVVVFYVINREGQLDKCRHCISSTTMDFNCFRKFTQFYMAIIISLNVLGATTITSTQYRLTGTCYYEHHFVEQLNLYILIWSTILMFVSLSMIAIGGLDLNSTWRRFKLSIIQASNSANYKFWQTLLKHITRVGDIDSTVSYTVIFSVIGLYTGLRLEENQDLSYYGSNDNCTDWNITTSSFV
;
A
#
# COMPACT_ATOMS: atom_id res chain seq x y z
N MET A 1 -2.40 32.96 -20.81
CA MET A 1 -2.44 31.52 -21.16
C MET A 1 -1.65 31.26 -22.44
N GLU A 2 -1.49 32.25 -23.33
CA GLU A 2 -0.55 32.18 -24.47
C GLU A 2 0.92 32.03 -24.03
N SER A 3 1.38 32.70 -22.97
CA SER A 3 2.79 32.63 -22.53
C SER A 3 3.22 31.33 -21.80
N LEU A 4 2.30 30.37 -21.59
CA LEU A 4 2.62 29.07 -20.96
C LEU A 4 2.61 27.90 -21.95
N LEU A 5 2.15 28.14 -23.18
CA LEU A 5 2.20 27.17 -24.28
C LEU A 5 3.53 27.26 -25.06
N ASP A 6 4.21 28.41 -25.03
CA ASP A 6 5.50 28.59 -25.71
C ASP A 6 6.70 27.92 -25.01
N ALA A 7 6.50 27.38 -23.79
CA ALA A 7 7.56 26.72 -23.02
C ALA A 7 7.67 25.20 -23.28
N VAL A 8 6.82 24.63 -24.14
CA VAL A 8 6.88 23.20 -24.50
C VAL A 8 7.38 23.08 -25.94
N GLY A 9 8.70 22.93 -26.07
CA GLY A 9 9.35 22.77 -27.36
C GLY A 9 8.87 21.54 -28.15
N PRO A 10 9.02 21.54 -29.50
CA PRO A 10 8.43 20.57 -30.42
C PRO A 10 9.00 19.14 -30.36
N GLN A 11 9.92 18.83 -29.44
CA GLN A 11 10.51 17.49 -29.29
C GLN A 11 9.71 16.54 -28.37
N ASN A 12 8.71 17.03 -27.63
CA ASN A 12 7.89 16.20 -26.73
C ASN A 12 6.58 15.69 -27.34
N THR A 13 6.26 16.07 -28.58
CA THR A 13 5.03 15.68 -29.27
C THR A 13 5.06 14.24 -29.80
N GLU A 14 6.22 13.70 -30.15
CA GLU A 14 6.33 12.30 -30.61
C GLU A 14 6.27 11.27 -29.47
N GLN A 15 6.79 11.59 -28.28
CA GLN A 15 6.64 10.74 -27.10
C GLN A 15 5.20 10.73 -26.54
N LEU A 16 4.43 11.82 -26.75
CA LEU A 16 3.01 11.84 -26.41
C LEU A 16 2.17 10.94 -27.33
N ASN A 17 2.53 10.85 -28.61
CA ASN A 17 1.79 10.04 -29.58
C ASN A 17 1.99 8.52 -29.39
N CYS A 18 3.12 8.08 -28.82
CA CYS A 18 3.32 6.66 -28.49
C CYS A 18 2.59 6.21 -27.21
N LEU A 19 2.26 7.12 -26.29
CA LEU A 19 1.47 6.80 -25.09
C LEU A 19 -0.05 6.77 -25.36
N VAL A 20 -0.49 7.32 -26.49
CA VAL A 20 -1.91 7.35 -26.90
C VAL A 20 -2.28 6.14 -27.79
N SER A 21 -1.31 5.47 -28.43
CA SER A 21 -1.58 4.40 -29.38
C SER A 21 -1.90 3.03 -28.79
N VAL A 22 -1.80 2.83 -27.47
CA VAL A 22 -2.11 1.54 -26.80
C VAL A 22 -3.56 1.47 -26.27
N ASN A 23 -4.34 2.54 -26.36
CA ASN A 23 -5.76 2.56 -25.99
C ASN A 23 -6.65 3.13 -27.11
N SER A 24 -6.42 2.72 -28.35
CA SER A 24 -7.30 3.02 -29.48
C SER A 24 -8.58 2.16 -29.45
N TYR A 25 -9.44 2.41 -28.46
CA TYR A 25 -10.88 2.35 -28.74
C TYR A 25 -11.20 3.57 -29.59
N ASN A 26 -11.14 3.39 -30.91
CA ASN A 26 -11.59 4.39 -31.90
C ASN A 26 -13.12 4.52 -31.82
N GLY A 27 -13.59 5.25 -30.81
CA GLY A 27 -14.86 5.96 -30.86
C GLY A 27 -14.56 7.41 -31.23
N THR A 28 -14.74 7.76 -32.50
CA THR A 28 -14.73 9.14 -32.98
C THR A 28 -15.73 9.98 -32.18
N TRP A 29 -15.21 10.83 -31.31
CA TRP A 29 -15.96 11.88 -30.62
C TRP A 29 -16.29 13.00 -31.61
N THR A 30 -17.27 12.75 -32.48
CA THR A 30 -17.90 13.81 -33.27
C THR A 30 -18.94 14.53 -32.40
N GLY A 31 -18.90 15.86 -32.40
CA GLY A 31 -19.66 16.74 -31.53
C GLY A 31 -21.18 16.63 -31.66
N HIS A 32 -21.78 15.71 -30.92
CA HIS A 32 -23.19 15.72 -30.51
C HIS A 32 -23.30 15.62 -28.99
N GLY A 33 -22.96 16.73 -28.33
CA GLY A 33 -22.97 16.90 -26.87
C GLY A 33 -24.36 17.01 -26.23
N ARG A 34 -25.36 16.24 -26.69
CA ARG A 34 -26.69 16.18 -26.04
C ARG A 34 -27.25 14.78 -25.80
N GLU A 35 -26.75 13.74 -26.47
CA GLU A 35 -27.34 12.40 -26.32
C GLU A 35 -26.59 11.50 -25.34
N SER A 36 -25.28 11.72 -25.11
CA SER A 36 -24.52 11.01 -24.06
C SER A 36 -24.85 11.50 -22.63
N HIS A 37 -25.52 12.65 -22.48
CA HIS A 37 -26.09 13.13 -21.21
C HIS A 37 -27.38 12.39 -20.80
N GLN A 38 -28.04 11.67 -21.70
CA GLN A 38 -29.28 10.94 -21.39
C GLN A 38 -29.06 9.50 -20.91
N LEU A 39 -27.87 8.91 -21.10
CA LEU A 39 -27.63 7.55 -20.59
C LEU A 39 -27.46 7.49 -19.06
N TYR A 40 -27.23 8.62 -18.40
CA TYR A 40 -27.03 8.67 -16.94
C TYR A 40 -28.04 9.55 -16.17
N SER A 41 -28.93 10.30 -16.83
CA SER A 41 -29.72 11.35 -16.14
C SER A 41 -31.23 11.12 -15.97
N GLY A 42 -31.84 9.99 -16.37
CA GLY A 42 -33.31 9.94 -16.25
C GLY A 42 -34.07 8.62 -16.24
N LYS A 43 -33.50 7.48 -16.65
CA LYS A 43 -34.26 6.20 -16.74
C LYS A 43 -33.74 5.05 -15.87
N ALA A 44 -32.63 5.24 -15.15
CA ALA A 44 -32.06 4.23 -14.24
C ALA A 44 -32.52 4.38 -12.77
N ARG A 45 -33.48 5.27 -12.47
CA ARG A 45 -33.87 5.56 -11.08
C ARG A 45 -34.81 4.54 -10.44
N GLN A 46 -35.18 3.45 -11.13
CA GLN A 46 -36.25 2.57 -10.63
C GLN A 46 -36.17 1.07 -10.98
N LYS A 47 -35.08 0.59 -11.57
CA LYS A 47 -34.83 -0.86 -11.71
C LYS A 47 -33.40 -1.15 -11.34
N ASP A 48 -33.23 -2.17 -10.50
CA ASP A 48 -31.99 -2.70 -9.93
C ASP A 48 -31.51 -2.03 -8.63
N THR A 49 -32.36 -2.08 -7.60
CA THR A 49 -31.93 -2.61 -6.30
C THR A 49 -31.59 -4.10 -6.43
N LYS A 50 -30.70 -4.47 -7.36
CA LYS A 50 -30.04 -5.77 -7.32
C LYS A 50 -29.29 -5.79 -6.01
N ALA A 51 -29.71 -6.69 -5.11
CA ALA A 51 -29.06 -6.92 -3.83
C ALA A 51 -27.56 -6.95 -4.09
N ARG A 52 -26.86 -5.92 -3.58
CA ARG A 52 -25.42 -5.78 -3.80
C ARG A 52 -24.78 -7.09 -3.32
N SER A 53 -23.99 -7.70 -4.19
CA SER A 53 -23.31 -8.94 -3.84
C SER A 53 -22.36 -8.69 -2.68
N LYS A 54 -22.38 -9.59 -1.72
CA LYS A 54 -21.46 -9.59 -0.58
C LYS A 54 -20.03 -9.73 -1.08
N TRP A 55 -19.08 -9.14 -0.35
CA TRP A 55 -17.67 -9.35 -0.66
C TRP A 55 -17.31 -10.83 -0.57
N PRO A 56 -16.50 -11.35 -1.52
CA PRO A 56 -16.06 -12.74 -1.47
C PRO A 56 -15.42 -13.06 -0.12
N SER A 57 -15.74 -14.23 0.45
CA SER A 57 -15.15 -14.73 1.69
C SER A 57 -13.62 -14.73 1.67
N ALA A 58 -13.03 -15.01 0.50
CA ALA A 58 -11.57 -14.98 0.29
C ALA A 58 -10.95 -13.61 0.60
N PHE A 59 -11.67 -12.50 0.36
CA PHE A 59 -11.18 -11.17 0.70
C PHE A 59 -11.11 -10.98 2.22
N TRP A 60 -12.16 -11.38 2.94
CA TRP A 60 -12.20 -11.32 4.40
C TRP A 60 -11.12 -12.19 5.03
N PHE A 61 -10.92 -13.38 4.47
CA PHE A 61 -9.83 -14.26 4.85
C PHE A 61 -8.45 -13.61 4.68
N LEU A 62 -8.22 -12.93 3.55
CA LEU A 62 -6.99 -12.17 3.31
C LEU A 62 -6.78 -11.08 4.36
N MET A 63 -7.82 -10.31 4.69
CA MET A 63 -7.75 -9.30 5.76
C MET A 63 -7.39 -9.91 7.13
N LYS A 64 -7.85 -11.13 7.43
CA LYS A 64 -7.47 -11.85 8.66
C LYS A 64 -6.01 -12.30 8.64
N ILE A 65 -5.53 -12.89 7.54
CA ILE A 65 -4.12 -13.30 7.41
C ILE A 65 -3.18 -12.11 7.59
N LEU A 66 -3.59 -10.95 7.09
CA LEU A 66 -2.86 -9.72 7.29
C LEU A 66 -2.83 -9.28 8.77
N GLY A 67 -3.68 -9.80 9.65
CA GLY A 67 -3.73 -9.38 11.05
C GLY A 67 -4.19 -7.93 11.19
N ILE A 68 -4.91 -7.43 10.18
CA ILE A 68 -5.61 -6.14 10.23
C ILE A 68 -6.68 -6.27 11.29
N PHE A 69 -6.66 -5.32 12.22
CA PHE A 69 -7.44 -5.39 13.42
C PHE A 69 -8.88 -5.01 13.22
N HIS A 70 -9.66 -5.57 14.12
CA HIS A 70 -11.08 -5.59 13.96
C HIS A 70 -11.79 -4.66 14.93
N GLN A 71 -12.48 -3.67 14.37
CA GLN A 71 -13.32 -2.72 15.11
C GLN A 71 -14.75 -3.27 15.23
N PRO A 72 -15.49 -2.95 16.30
CA PRO A 72 -16.83 -3.50 16.55
C PRO A 72 -17.83 -3.20 15.43
N SER A 73 -17.65 -2.08 14.71
CA SER A 73 -18.40 -1.76 13.49
C SER A 73 -17.44 -1.28 12.39
N ILE A 74 -17.48 -1.95 11.25
CA ILE A 74 -16.68 -1.56 10.08
C ILE A 74 -17.36 -0.37 9.37
N VAL A 75 -18.68 -0.40 9.29
CA VAL A 75 -19.45 0.67 8.65
C VAL A 75 -19.79 1.75 9.67
N ARG A 76 -19.18 2.93 9.51
CA ARG A 76 -19.58 4.14 10.26
C ARG A 76 -19.83 5.32 9.35
N ARG A 77 -20.80 6.16 9.72
CA ARG A 77 -21.11 7.41 9.02
C ARG A 77 -19.98 8.42 9.25
N ARG A 78 -19.22 8.77 8.22
CA ARG A 78 -18.29 9.92 8.30
C ARG A 78 -19.11 11.21 8.32
N LYS A 79 -19.07 11.92 9.44
CA LYS A 79 -19.61 13.28 9.54
C LYS A 79 -18.57 14.24 8.95
N CYS A 80 -19.00 15.21 8.15
CA CYS A 80 -18.13 16.31 7.74
C CYS A 80 -17.74 17.11 8.99
N PHE A 81 -16.62 17.84 8.94
CA PHE A 81 -16.12 18.61 10.09
C PHE A 81 -17.18 19.56 10.67
N GLN A 82 -18.01 20.17 9.82
CA GLN A 82 -19.10 21.03 10.26
C GLN A 82 -20.19 20.26 11.02
N CYS A 83 -20.63 19.11 10.50
CA CYS A 83 -21.58 18.23 11.20
C CYS A 83 -21.01 17.69 12.51
N TYR A 84 -19.71 17.42 12.53
CA TYR A 84 -19.04 16.98 13.74
C TYR A 84 -19.01 18.08 14.82
N ILE A 85 -18.57 19.29 14.49
CA ILE A 85 -18.60 20.43 15.42
C ILE A 85 -20.02 20.73 15.89
N LYS A 86 -21.01 20.67 14.98
CA LYS A 86 -22.43 20.85 15.35
C LYS A 86 -22.86 19.81 16.37
N GLY A 87 -22.51 18.53 16.17
CA GLY A 87 -22.79 17.47 17.13
C GLY A 87 -22.19 17.74 18.51
N ILE A 88 -20.89 18.09 18.57
CA ILE A 88 -20.25 18.44 19.85
C ILE A 88 -20.94 19.62 20.52
N LYS A 89 -21.21 20.71 19.79
CA LYS A 89 -21.81 21.93 20.35
C LYS A 89 -23.22 21.71 20.89
N GLN A 90 -23.95 20.77 20.31
CA GLN A 90 -25.30 20.42 20.70
C GLN A 90 -25.32 19.51 21.94
N GLU A 91 -24.24 18.73 22.14
CA GLU A 91 -24.04 17.90 23.33
C GLU A 91 -23.42 18.67 24.51
N SER A 92 -22.56 19.66 24.24
CA SER A 92 -21.90 20.49 25.26
C SER A 92 -22.79 21.66 25.71
N HIS A 93 -23.88 21.36 26.41
CA HIS A 93 -24.56 22.37 27.24
C HIS A 93 -23.77 22.68 28.53
N GLU A 94 -22.73 21.90 28.85
CA GLU A 94 -21.66 22.23 29.78
C GLU A 94 -20.39 22.64 29.03
N SER A 95 -19.72 23.65 29.54
CA SER A 95 -18.60 24.38 28.93
C SER A 95 -17.38 23.49 28.68
N VAL A 96 -17.38 22.76 27.55
CA VAL A 96 -16.15 22.14 27.05
C VAL A 96 -15.35 23.22 26.32
N THR A 97 -14.17 23.53 26.85
CA THR A 97 -13.23 24.49 26.29
C THR A 97 -12.77 24.03 24.92
N THR A 98 -12.91 24.91 23.92
CA THR A 98 -12.58 24.68 22.51
C THR A 98 -11.13 24.27 22.24
N GLU A 99 -10.21 24.39 23.20
CA GLU A 99 -8.78 24.13 23.04
C GLU A 99 -8.46 22.65 22.82
N ASP A 100 -9.13 21.71 23.50
CA ASP A 100 -8.81 20.27 23.38
C ASP A 100 -9.12 19.66 22.01
N TYR A 101 -10.08 20.20 21.27
CA TYR A 101 -10.47 19.69 19.94
C TYR A 101 -9.65 20.29 18.80
N THR A 102 -8.92 21.39 19.03
CA THR A 102 -8.12 22.05 17.97
C THR A 102 -6.88 21.25 17.55
N VAL A 103 -6.52 20.21 18.30
CA VAL A 103 -5.28 19.44 18.07
C VAL A 103 -5.53 18.16 17.26
N LEU A 104 -6.78 17.71 17.12
CA LEU A 104 -7.10 16.46 16.43
C LEU A 104 -7.24 16.65 14.91
N SER A 105 -6.44 15.90 14.16
CA SER A 105 -6.54 15.84 12.70
C SER A 105 -7.94 15.35 12.27
N PRO A 106 -8.60 15.99 11.28
CA PRO A 106 -9.87 15.54 10.71
C PRO A 106 -9.86 14.08 10.20
N LEU A 107 -8.67 13.53 9.97
CA LEU A 107 -8.49 12.15 9.56
C LEU A 107 -8.55 11.18 10.76
N SER A 108 -7.84 11.47 11.85
CA SER A 108 -7.90 10.66 13.08
C SER A 108 -9.34 10.59 13.59
N LEU A 109 -10.04 11.72 13.53
CA LEU A 109 -11.43 11.86 13.94
C LEU A 109 -12.40 10.99 13.12
N ALA A 110 -12.08 10.71 11.86
CA ALA A 110 -12.93 9.95 10.96
C ALA A 110 -12.77 8.42 11.11
N TYR A 111 -11.65 7.95 11.67
CA TYR A 111 -11.28 6.52 11.65
C TYR A 111 -10.91 5.93 13.02
N ASP A 112 -10.43 6.74 13.97
CA ASP A 112 -9.85 6.26 15.24
C ASP A 112 -10.79 6.36 16.46
N PHE A 113 -11.84 7.20 16.41
CA PHE A 113 -12.79 7.35 17.54
C PHE A 113 -13.80 6.20 17.58
N ASP A 114 -13.82 5.40 18.67
CA ASP A 114 -14.67 4.21 18.80
C ASP A 114 -15.71 4.23 19.94
N ASP A 115 -15.41 4.67 21.16
CA ASP A 115 -16.16 4.08 22.30
C ASP A 115 -17.20 4.94 23.05
N SER A 116 -17.22 6.27 22.96
CA SER A 116 -18.17 7.08 23.74
C SER A 116 -19.45 7.48 23.01
N GLN A 117 -19.57 7.25 21.70
CA GLN A 117 -20.70 7.75 20.89
C GLN A 117 -21.73 6.69 20.47
N GLN A 118 -21.43 5.40 20.59
CA GLN A 118 -22.39 4.35 20.19
C GLN A 118 -23.63 4.32 21.11
N VAL A 119 -23.43 4.63 22.41
CA VAL A 119 -24.52 4.86 23.38
C VAL A 119 -25.34 6.13 23.06
N PHE A 120 -24.75 7.09 22.36
CA PHE A 120 -25.38 8.38 22.02
C PHE A 120 -26.07 8.38 20.64
N GLU A 121 -25.59 7.59 19.68
CA GLU A 121 -26.24 7.44 18.36
C GLU A 121 -27.54 6.62 18.43
N GLU A 122 -27.66 5.68 19.36
CA GLU A 122 -28.94 4.99 19.62
C GLU A 122 -29.97 5.91 20.31
N ALA A 123 -29.54 6.76 21.25
CA ALA A 123 -30.43 7.69 21.95
C ALA A 123 -30.96 8.84 21.07
N SER A 124 -30.20 9.26 20.05
CA SER A 124 -30.57 10.36 19.14
C SER A 124 -31.36 9.91 17.90
N SER A 125 -31.39 8.60 17.62
CA SER A 125 -32.08 8.03 16.44
C SER A 125 -33.61 8.13 16.45
N ASN A 126 -34.22 8.56 17.57
CA ASN A 126 -35.67 8.61 17.72
C ASN A 126 -36.33 9.99 17.50
N SER A 127 -35.58 11.07 17.20
CA SER A 127 -36.23 12.41 17.17
C SER A 127 -35.77 13.44 16.14
N PHE A 128 -34.92 13.11 15.17
CA PHE A 128 -34.59 14.07 14.10
C PHE A 128 -34.64 13.40 12.73
N GLU A 129 -35.60 13.85 11.91
CA GLU A 129 -35.48 13.81 10.46
C GLU A 129 -34.17 14.51 10.09
N ASP A 130 -33.13 13.69 9.85
CA ASP A 130 -31.79 14.08 9.41
C ASP A 130 -31.94 14.96 8.16
N ASP A 131 -31.76 16.28 8.30
CA ASP A 131 -31.36 17.14 7.18
C ASP A 131 -30.02 16.59 6.67
N GLU A 132 -30.08 15.64 5.73
CA GLU A 132 -28.91 14.89 5.28
C GLU A 132 -27.90 15.87 4.67
N CYS A 133 -26.82 16.14 5.40
CA CYS A 133 -25.75 16.99 4.92
C CYS A 133 -25.22 16.41 3.60
N GLU A 134 -25.38 17.16 2.52
CA GLU A 134 -24.98 16.74 1.16
C GLU A 134 -23.50 16.35 1.12
N LEU A 135 -22.64 17.02 1.91
CA LEU A 135 -21.21 16.70 2.01
C LEU A 135 -20.92 15.38 2.75
N CYS A 136 -21.71 15.03 3.76
CA CYS A 136 -21.64 13.73 4.42
C CYS A 136 -22.11 12.62 3.46
N ASN A 137 -23.09 12.91 2.61
CA ASN A 137 -23.60 11.97 1.61
C ASN A 137 -22.56 11.65 0.53
N ILE A 138 -21.74 12.62 0.11
CA ILE A 138 -20.60 12.39 -0.82
C ILE A 138 -19.66 11.31 -0.28
N SER A 139 -19.48 11.25 1.04
CA SER A 139 -18.58 10.27 1.66
C SER A 139 -19.08 8.82 1.58
N ARG A 140 -20.34 8.61 1.16
CA ARG A 140 -21.05 7.31 1.03
C ARG A 140 -21.30 6.90 -0.42
N TRP A 141 -20.68 7.57 -1.37
CA TRP A 141 -20.82 7.19 -2.76
C TRP A 141 -20.18 5.86 -3.08
N ASP A 142 -20.82 5.10 -3.96
CA ASP A 142 -20.18 4.00 -4.66
C ASP A 142 -19.37 4.50 -5.87
N TYR A 143 -18.83 3.54 -6.62
CA TYR A 143 -18.15 3.78 -7.89
C TYR A 143 -19.03 4.44 -8.97
N LEU A 144 -20.35 4.48 -8.81
CA LEU A 144 -21.29 5.15 -9.71
C LEU A 144 -21.67 6.56 -9.21
N GLY A 145 -21.24 6.96 -8.01
CA GLY A 145 -21.67 8.21 -7.38
C GLY A 145 -23.06 8.14 -6.75
N HIS A 146 -23.63 6.94 -6.56
CA HIS A 146 -24.90 6.77 -5.88
C HIS A 146 -24.71 6.77 -4.37
N ASN A 147 -25.59 7.48 -3.65
CA ASN A 147 -25.60 7.46 -2.20
C ASN A 147 -26.14 6.13 -1.68
N ILE A 148 -25.35 5.44 -0.88
CA ILE A 148 -25.77 4.18 -0.26
C ILE A 148 -26.27 4.48 1.14
N HIS A 149 -27.60 4.61 1.28
CA HIS A 149 -28.23 4.95 2.56
C HIS A 149 -28.22 3.79 3.57
N HIS A 150 -28.18 2.54 3.12
CA HIS A 150 -28.20 1.33 3.96
C HIS A 150 -26.98 0.44 3.71
N ILE A 151 -25.80 0.88 4.15
CA ILE A 151 -24.66 -0.03 4.30
C ILE A 151 -24.66 -0.53 5.75
N SER A 152 -24.80 -1.83 5.95
CA SER A 152 -24.56 -2.51 7.23
C SER A 152 -23.52 -3.61 7.05
N ASP A 153 -22.87 -4.01 8.14
CA ASP A 153 -21.89 -5.11 8.13
C ASP A 153 -22.47 -6.41 7.53
N ASP A 154 -23.78 -6.65 7.67
CA ASP A 154 -24.48 -7.78 7.06
C ASP A 154 -24.59 -7.67 5.53
N THR A 155 -24.91 -6.48 5.02
CA THR A 155 -25.07 -6.25 3.57
C THR A 155 -23.76 -6.44 2.81
N ILE A 156 -22.64 -6.17 3.48
CA ILE A 156 -21.30 -6.33 2.91
C ILE A 156 -20.81 -7.79 3.05
N GLY A 157 -21.39 -8.55 3.98
CA GLY A 157 -20.91 -9.89 4.35
C GLY A 157 -19.75 -9.88 5.34
N ALA A 158 -19.54 -8.77 6.05
CA ALA A 158 -18.54 -8.63 7.11
C ALA A 158 -18.96 -9.34 8.40
N SER A 159 -20.26 -9.35 8.70
CA SER A 159 -20.86 -9.92 9.92
C SER A 159 -20.31 -11.28 10.38
N PRO A 160 -20.21 -12.33 9.54
CA PRO A 160 -19.64 -13.62 9.97
C PRO A 160 -18.15 -13.55 10.30
N TRP A 161 -17.43 -12.54 9.80
CA TRP A 161 -16.01 -12.28 10.07
C TRP A 161 -15.81 -11.25 11.20
N ASN A 162 -16.87 -10.51 11.54
CA ASN A 162 -16.97 -9.50 12.59
C ASN A 162 -17.65 -10.10 13.84
N HIS A 163 -16.96 -11.03 14.48
CA HIS A 163 -17.31 -11.49 15.83
C HIS A 163 -16.28 -10.97 16.85
N ARG A 164 -16.63 -10.92 18.14
CA ARG A 164 -15.73 -10.46 19.22
C ARG A 164 -14.36 -11.18 19.24
N GLY A 165 -14.32 -12.46 18.84
CA GLY A 165 -13.08 -13.25 18.73
C GLY A 165 -12.11 -12.77 17.65
N SER A 166 -12.59 -12.05 16.64
CA SER A 166 -11.84 -11.61 15.46
C SER A 166 -10.64 -10.74 15.83
N LYS A 167 -10.83 -9.82 16.80
CA LYS A 167 -9.76 -8.95 17.30
C LYS A 167 -8.58 -9.76 17.85
N TYR A 168 -8.89 -10.83 18.60
CA TYR A 168 -7.88 -11.73 19.15
C TYR A 168 -7.20 -12.55 18.06
N ILE A 169 -7.94 -13.04 17.05
CA ILE A 169 -7.35 -13.78 15.92
C ILE A 169 -6.34 -12.90 15.17
N SER A 170 -6.71 -11.68 14.79
CA SER A 170 -5.80 -10.75 14.13
C SER A 170 -4.58 -10.38 14.99
N PHE A 171 -4.73 -10.36 16.33
CA PHE A 171 -3.61 -10.17 17.24
C PHE A 171 -2.67 -11.37 17.26
N VAL A 172 -3.23 -12.57 17.40
CA VAL A 172 -2.48 -13.83 17.42
C VAL A 172 -1.72 -14.02 16.12
N ILE A 173 -2.34 -13.76 14.96
CA ILE A 173 -1.67 -13.83 13.66
C ILE A 173 -0.48 -12.86 13.60
N LEU A 174 -0.66 -11.60 14.03
CA LEU A 174 0.45 -10.67 14.06
C LEU A 174 1.56 -11.13 15.02
N LEU A 175 1.20 -11.68 16.19
CA LEU A 175 2.17 -12.21 17.15
C LEU A 175 2.96 -13.38 16.54
N ILE A 176 2.31 -14.28 15.80
CA ILE A 176 2.98 -15.35 15.06
C ILE A 176 3.96 -14.77 14.04
N LEU A 177 3.56 -13.77 13.25
CA LEU A 177 4.46 -13.12 12.29
C LEU A 177 5.69 -12.48 12.97
N ILE A 178 5.49 -11.85 14.14
CA ILE A 178 6.59 -11.27 14.93
C ILE A 178 7.52 -12.36 15.46
N VAL A 179 6.98 -13.48 15.94
CA VAL A 179 7.78 -14.62 16.40
C VAL A 179 8.60 -15.20 15.24
N CYS A 180 7.97 -15.41 14.06
CA CYS A 180 8.68 -15.85 12.86
C CYS A 180 9.80 -14.89 12.47
N LEU A 181 9.55 -13.57 12.47
CA LEU A 181 10.60 -12.57 12.17
C LEU A 181 11.71 -12.58 13.21
N SER A 182 11.37 -12.65 14.50
CA SER A 182 12.33 -12.63 15.59
C SER A 182 13.23 -13.86 15.56
N GLN A 183 12.67 -15.01 15.18
CA GLN A 183 13.42 -16.24 14.95
C GLN A 183 14.43 -16.09 13.80
N GLU A 184 14.02 -15.53 12.66
CA GLU A 184 14.94 -15.29 11.53
C GLU A 184 16.04 -14.29 11.89
N ILE A 185 15.70 -13.22 12.62
CA ILE A 185 16.68 -12.24 13.14
C ILE A 185 17.64 -12.90 14.12
N TYR A 186 17.15 -13.76 15.01
CA TYR A 186 17.97 -14.48 15.97
C TYR A 186 18.99 -15.38 15.27
N PHE A 187 18.57 -16.14 14.25
CA PHE A 187 19.49 -16.99 13.49
C PHE A 187 20.52 -16.17 12.72
N LEU A 188 20.09 -15.10 12.03
CA LEU A 188 21.02 -14.18 11.37
C LEU A 188 22.07 -13.65 12.34
N TRP A 189 21.61 -13.15 13.50
CA TRP A 189 22.49 -12.58 14.51
C TRP A 189 23.45 -13.63 15.07
N HIS A 190 22.94 -14.79 15.48
CA HIS A 190 23.75 -15.87 16.02
C HIS A 190 24.85 -16.33 15.04
N ASP A 191 24.54 -16.43 13.75
CA ASP A 191 25.45 -17.00 12.77
C ASP A 191 26.52 -16.00 12.28
N THR A 192 26.23 -14.69 12.37
CA THR A 192 27.08 -13.61 11.83
C THR A 192 27.72 -12.71 12.89
N TRP A 193 27.23 -12.71 14.12
CA TRP A 193 27.73 -11.82 15.18
C TRP A 193 29.21 -12.09 15.48
N GLY A 194 30.01 -11.02 15.48
CA GLY A 194 31.44 -11.07 15.79
C GLY A 194 32.32 -11.73 14.72
N LYS A 195 31.77 -12.11 13.57
CA LYS A 195 32.51 -12.71 12.45
C LYS A 195 32.62 -11.69 11.32
N PRO A 196 33.73 -10.92 11.23
CA PRO A 196 33.87 -9.87 10.21
C PRO A 196 33.72 -10.46 8.81
N ASP A 197 34.15 -11.70 8.63
CA ASP A 197 34.19 -12.33 7.33
C ASP A 197 32.82 -12.72 6.77
N LYS A 198 31.77 -12.73 7.60
CA LYS A 198 30.37 -13.02 7.21
C LYS A 198 29.50 -11.78 7.02
N LEU A 199 30.09 -10.59 7.05
CA LEU A 199 29.35 -9.33 7.04
C LEU A 199 28.57 -9.13 5.73
N LEU A 200 29.12 -9.55 4.59
CA LEU A 200 28.44 -9.46 3.30
C LEU A 200 27.16 -10.33 3.25
N HIS A 201 27.22 -11.53 3.82
CA HIS A 201 26.06 -12.39 4.01
C HIS A 201 25.05 -11.74 4.98
N ALA A 202 25.53 -11.16 6.09
CA ALA A 202 24.69 -10.46 7.05
C ALA A 202 23.91 -9.29 6.42
N LEU A 203 24.54 -8.52 5.53
CA LEU A 203 23.88 -7.42 4.82
C LEU A 203 22.87 -7.88 3.78
N SER A 204 23.20 -8.90 2.99
CA SER A 204 22.27 -9.43 1.97
C SER A 204 21.04 -10.06 2.63
N TYR A 205 21.24 -10.92 3.64
CA TYR A 205 20.16 -11.54 4.39
C TYR A 205 19.41 -10.53 5.27
N GLY A 206 20.12 -9.54 5.81
CA GLY A 206 19.52 -8.42 6.54
C GLY A 206 18.62 -7.56 5.66
N GLY A 207 19.00 -7.31 4.40
CA GLY A 207 18.14 -6.65 3.41
C GLY A 207 16.86 -7.45 3.14
N TYR A 208 17.00 -8.77 2.98
CA TYR A 208 15.87 -9.68 2.82
C TYR A 208 14.91 -9.70 4.02
N ILE A 209 15.43 -9.93 5.23
CA ILE A 209 14.63 -9.87 6.48
C ILE A 209 14.01 -8.47 6.64
N GLY A 210 14.77 -7.42 6.31
CA GLY A 210 14.29 -6.05 6.30
C GLY A 210 13.02 -5.92 5.47
N CYS A 211 13.01 -6.41 4.24
CA CYS A 211 11.85 -6.37 3.35
C CYS A 211 10.63 -7.11 3.95
N LEU A 212 10.85 -8.28 4.56
CA LEU A 212 9.79 -9.04 5.25
C LEU A 212 9.27 -8.33 6.51
N SER A 213 10.14 -7.61 7.21
CA SER A 213 9.81 -6.92 8.46
C SER A 213 8.94 -5.68 8.27
N VAL A 214 8.98 -5.06 7.08
CA VAL A 214 8.28 -3.79 6.80
C VAL A 214 6.80 -3.88 7.15
N TYR A 215 6.13 -4.94 6.70
CA TYR A 215 4.69 -5.07 6.91
C TYR A 215 4.32 -5.27 8.39
N PRO A 216 4.86 -6.28 9.12
CA PRO A 216 4.53 -6.45 10.53
C PRO A 216 4.89 -5.24 11.39
N VAL A 217 6.02 -4.57 11.11
CA VAL A 217 6.41 -3.33 11.81
C VAL A 217 5.38 -2.22 11.56
N MET A 218 4.95 -1.99 10.31
CA MET A 218 3.92 -1.00 10.01
C MET A 218 2.59 -1.32 10.71
N CYS A 219 2.21 -2.60 10.79
CA CYS A 219 1.03 -3.03 11.54
C CYS A 219 1.16 -2.74 13.04
N ILE A 220 2.32 -2.98 13.65
CA ILE A 220 2.61 -2.63 15.05
C ILE A 220 2.52 -1.12 15.25
N CYS A 221 3.07 -0.31 14.33
CA CYS A 221 2.97 1.16 14.43
C CYS A 221 1.52 1.64 14.36
N SER A 222 0.70 1.07 13.46
CA SER A 222 -0.74 1.37 13.37
C SER A 222 -1.48 0.99 14.65
N LYS A 223 -1.09 -0.15 15.24
CA LYS A 223 -1.55 -0.66 16.54
C LYS A 223 -1.24 0.25 17.71
N LEU A 224 0.02 0.63 17.85
CA LEU A 224 0.50 1.50 18.93
C LEU A 224 -0.16 2.88 18.85
N ARG A 225 -0.41 3.37 17.64
CA ARG A 225 -1.16 4.61 17.42
C ARG A 225 -2.61 4.49 17.90
N TYR A 226 -3.29 3.38 17.62
CA TYR A 226 -4.69 3.20 18.01
C TYR A 226 -4.83 3.03 19.54
N CYS A 227 -3.97 2.22 20.16
CA CYS A 227 -4.06 1.89 21.59
C CYS A 227 -3.43 2.93 22.53
N GLY A 228 -2.51 3.79 22.05
CA GLY A 228 -1.78 4.74 22.89
C GLY A 228 -2.13 6.20 22.63
N ASP A 229 -1.63 7.08 23.50
CA ASP A 229 -1.76 8.56 23.38
C ASP A 229 -1.02 9.15 22.16
N LEU A 230 -0.43 8.29 21.32
CA LEU A 230 0.26 8.65 20.08
C LEU A 230 -0.69 9.14 18.98
N GLN A 231 -2.00 9.19 19.22
CA GLN A 231 -3.00 9.74 18.31
C GLN A 231 -2.71 11.20 17.91
N HIS A 232 -2.06 11.97 18.79
CA HIS A 232 -1.67 13.35 18.56
C HIS A 232 -0.43 13.51 17.67
N MET A 233 0.32 12.43 17.41
CA MET A 233 1.50 12.51 16.56
C MET A 233 1.12 12.60 15.07
N SER A 234 1.27 13.80 14.52
CA SER A 234 1.03 14.10 13.10
C SER A 234 1.92 13.28 12.15
N SER A 235 3.11 12.87 12.61
CA SER A 235 4.08 12.04 11.87
C SER A 235 3.57 10.63 11.59
N LEU A 236 2.69 10.08 12.43
CA LEU A 236 2.14 8.72 12.29
C LEU A 236 0.79 8.70 11.56
N THR A 237 0.37 9.79 10.93
CA THR A 237 -0.92 9.88 10.22
C THR A 237 -1.05 8.89 9.06
N TRP A 238 0.06 8.43 8.50
CA TRP A 238 0.07 7.39 7.47
C TRP A 238 -0.46 6.04 7.99
N ALA A 239 -0.36 5.77 9.29
CA ALA A 239 -0.72 4.47 9.85
C ALA A 239 -2.24 4.21 9.85
N ILE A 240 -3.05 5.26 9.62
CA ILE A 240 -4.50 5.17 9.40
C ILE A 240 -4.83 4.32 8.16
N VAL A 241 -3.92 4.26 7.17
CA VAL A 241 -4.14 3.46 5.94
C VAL A 241 -4.36 1.98 6.24
N LEU A 242 -3.74 1.45 7.31
CA LEU A 242 -3.88 0.06 7.74
C LEU A 242 -5.10 -0.19 8.64
N ASN A 243 -5.90 0.85 8.92
CA ASN A 243 -7.15 0.72 9.65
C ASN A 243 -8.20 0.03 8.76
N GLU A 244 -8.90 -0.97 9.31
CA GLU A 244 -9.95 -1.71 8.61
C GLU A 244 -11.03 -0.78 8.04
N ARG A 245 -11.43 0.28 8.77
CA ARG A 245 -12.41 1.26 8.29
C ARG A 245 -11.91 2.03 7.07
N PHE A 246 -10.63 2.40 7.07
CA PHE A 246 -10.02 3.09 5.94
C PHE A 246 -10.05 2.19 4.70
N ILE A 247 -9.58 0.95 4.84
CA ILE A 247 -9.54 -0.05 3.78
C ILE A 247 -10.95 -0.33 3.27
N PHE A 248 -11.90 -0.62 4.16
CA PHE A 248 -13.27 -0.92 3.78
C PHE A 248 -13.91 0.23 2.99
N ARG A 249 -13.72 1.47 3.46
CA ARG A 249 -14.22 2.64 2.76
C ARG A 249 -13.61 2.79 1.36
N ARG A 250 -12.35 2.39 1.18
CA ARG A 250 -11.73 2.34 -0.15
C ARG A 250 -12.39 1.28 -1.03
N LEU A 251 -12.70 0.11 -0.49
CA LEU A 251 -13.35 -0.97 -1.24
C LEU A 251 -14.70 -0.57 -1.85
N GLN A 252 -15.42 0.39 -1.24
CA GLN A 252 -16.71 0.87 -1.76
C GLN A 252 -16.64 1.46 -3.18
N PHE A 253 -15.47 1.96 -3.57
CA PHE A 253 -15.21 2.55 -4.89
C PHE A 253 -14.74 1.54 -5.95
N LEU A 254 -14.62 0.26 -5.59
CA LEU A 254 -14.26 -0.79 -6.56
C LEU A 254 -15.51 -1.34 -7.23
N VAL A 255 -15.44 -1.44 -8.55
CA VAL A 255 -16.52 -1.93 -9.41
C VAL A 255 -16.73 -3.44 -9.20
N ASN A 256 -18.01 -3.85 -9.18
CA ASN A 256 -18.48 -5.24 -9.27
C ASN A 256 -17.90 -6.25 -8.26
N VAL A 257 -18.31 -6.10 -7.00
CA VAL A 257 -18.24 -7.17 -5.98
C VAL A 257 -18.86 -8.49 -6.48
N GLY A 258 -19.76 -8.43 -7.47
CA GLY A 258 -20.49 -9.58 -8.04
C GLY A 258 -19.73 -10.38 -9.09
N GLU A 259 -18.71 -9.81 -9.72
CA GLU A 259 -17.91 -10.49 -10.76
C GLU A 259 -16.63 -11.14 -10.17
N GLY A 260 -16.46 -11.00 -8.85
CA GLY A 260 -15.44 -11.63 -8.04
C GLY A 260 -14.38 -10.64 -7.55
N ILE A 261 -13.22 -11.19 -7.18
CA ILE A 261 -12.12 -10.43 -6.57
C ILE A 261 -11.48 -9.48 -7.60
N PRO A 262 -11.29 -8.18 -7.31
CA PRO A 262 -10.66 -7.24 -8.24
C PRO A 262 -9.18 -7.60 -8.46
N GLY A 263 -8.71 -7.59 -9.71
CA GLY A 263 -7.29 -7.86 -10.01
C GLY A 263 -6.83 -9.29 -9.66
N LYS A 264 -7.65 -10.31 -9.94
CA LYS A 264 -7.35 -11.74 -9.66
C LYS A 264 -5.97 -12.17 -10.17
N CYS A 265 -5.57 -11.72 -11.36
CA CYS A 265 -4.26 -12.03 -11.93
C CYS A 265 -3.12 -11.49 -11.06
N PHE A 266 -3.26 -10.28 -10.51
CA PHE A 266 -2.25 -9.70 -9.63
C PHE A 266 -2.20 -10.43 -8.29
N LEU A 267 -3.35 -10.78 -7.71
CA LEU A 267 -3.42 -11.62 -6.50
C LEU A 267 -2.72 -12.98 -6.72
N PHE A 268 -2.99 -13.63 -7.85
CA PHE A 268 -2.38 -14.91 -8.22
C PHE A 268 -0.85 -14.81 -8.27
N VAL A 269 -0.31 -13.77 -8.91
CA VAL A 269 1.14 -13.52 -8.96
C VAL A 269 1.69 -13.24 -7.55
N CYS A 270 0.99 -12.43 -6.74
CA CYS A 270 1.36 -12.11 -5.36
C CYS A 270 1.37 -13.33 -4.42
N LEU A 271 0.68 -14.42 -4.76
CA LEU A 271 0.70 -15.66 -3.97
C LEU A 271 1.73 -16.65 -4.53
N ILE A 272 1.76 -16.84 -5.86
CA ILE A 272 2.56 -17.89 -6.47
C ILE A 272 4.03 -17.55 -6.54
N TRP A 273 4.41 -16.31 -6.87
CA TRP A 273 5.83 -15.97 -6.98
C TRP A 273 6.55 -16.12 -5.62
N PRO A 274 5.99 -15.62 -4.49
CA PRO A 274 6.60 -15.88 -3.20
C PRO A 274 6.66 -17.37 -2.84
N SER A 275 5.59 -18.14 -3.08
CA SER A 275 5.58 -19.59 -2.84
C SER A 275 6.61 -20.33 -3.70
N LEU A 276 6.79 -19.96 -4.98
CA LEU A 276 7.81 -20.55 -5.84
C LEU A 276 9.22 -20.26 -5.33
N ASN A 277 9.49 -19.04 -4.84
CA ASN A 277 10.78 -18.71 -4.23
C ASN A 277 11.04 -19.52 -2.95
N VAL A 278 10.01 -19.77 -2.14
CA VAL A 278 10.12 -20.64 -0.94
C VAL A 278 10.39 -22.08 -1.33
N CYS A 279 9.62 -22.64 -2.27
CA CYS A 279 9.83 -24.00 -2.77
C CYS A 279 11.24 -24.16 -3.33
N TYR A 280 11.72 -23.18 -4.11
CA TYR A 280 13.07 -23.21 -4.66
C TYR A 280 14.14 -23.10 -3.57
N ARG A 281 13.94 -22.26 -2.55
CA ARG A 281 14.79 -22.22 -1.34
C ARG A 281 14.82 -23.58 -0.63
N GLY A 282 13.66 -24.24 -0.49
CA GLY A 282 13.56 -25.57 0.12
C GLY A 282 14.29 -26.65 -0.68
N ILE A 283 14.19 -26.62 -2.01
CA ILE A 283 14.93 -27.53 -2.90
C ILE A 283 16.45 -27.32 -2.76
N ILE A 284 16.91 -26.07 -2.81
CA ILE A 284 18.33 -25.73 -2.65
C ILE A 284 18.83 -26.18 -1.27
N SER A 285 18.07 -25.87 -0.21
CA SER A 285 18.40 -26.31 1.15
C SER A 285 18.46 -27.82 1.25
N HIS A 286 17.54 -28.57 0.62
CA HIS A 286 17.56 -30.03 0.65
C HIS A 286 18.74 -30.63 -0.10
N ILE A 287 19.08 -30.09 -1.28
CA ILE A 287 20.24 -30.53 -2.08
C ILE A 287 21.54 -30.28 -1.30
N LEU A 288 21.70 -29.09 -0.71
CA LEU A 288 22.87 -28.72 0.10
C LEU A 288 22.93 -29.49 1.42
N ALA A 289 21.79 -29.80 2.04
CA ALA A 289 21.69 -30.48 3.34
C ALA A 289 21.83 -32.01 3.25
N SER A 290 22.24 -32.56 2.11
CA SER A 290 22.42 -34.02 1.88
C SER A 290 23.35 -34.71 2.90
N TYR A 291 24.03 -33.98 3.79
CA TYR A 291 24.83 -34.53 4.89
C TYR A 291 24.18 -34.56 6.29
N LYS A 292 23.06 -33.84 6.52
CA LYS A 292 22.13 -33.95 7.68
C LYS A 292 21.19 -32.74 7.69
N PRO A 293 19.86 -32.90 7.62
CA PRO A 293 18.95 -31.75 7.77
C PRO A 293 19.09 -31.17 9.18
N LYS A 294 19.49 -29.89 9.28
CA LYS A 294 19.48 -29.18 10.56
C LYS A 294 18.01 -28.89 10.91
N LEU A 295 17.65 -29.06 12.18
CA LEU A 295 16.30 -28.72 12.69
C LEU A 295 15.92 -27.27 12.33
N GLN A 296 16.91 -26.38 12.27
CA GLN A 296 16.79 -24.99 11.83
C GLN A 296 16.18 -24.85 10.43
N ASP A 297 16.61 -25.65 9.45
CA ASP A 297 16.10 -25.57 8.08
C ASP A 297 14.62 -25.98 8.00
N THR A 298 14.24 -26.95 8.83
CA THR A 298 12.86 -27.45 8.88
C THR A 298 11.87 -26.41 9.42
N ILE A 299 12.32 -25.54 10.34
CA ILE A 299 11.47 -24.51 10.95
C ILE A 299 11.50 -23.19 10.15
N THR A 300 12.65 -22.83 9.56
CA THR A 300 12.82 -21.56 8.83
C THR A 300 12.05 -21.51 7.51
N ILE A 301 11.95 -22.64 6.78
CA ILE A 301 11.19 -22.71 5.51
C ILE A 301 9.71 -22.33 5.68
N PRO A 302 8.91 -22.96 6.57
CA PRO A 302 7.50 -22.61 6.73
C PRO A 302 7.31 -21.23 7.37
N ALA A 303 8.20 -20.81 8.27
CA ALA A 303 8.16 -19.45 8.83
C ALA A 303 8.37 -18.39 7.73
N THR A 304 9.35 -18.63 6.86
CA THR A 304 9.62 -17.79 5.69
C THR A 304 8.44 -17.78 4.72
N GLU A 305 7.80 -18.92 4.47
CA GLU A 305 6.61 -19.02 3.62
C GLU A 305 5.49 -18.12 4.13
N LEU A 306 5.19 -18.22 5.42
CA LEU A 306 4.15 -17.42 6.05
C LEU A 306 4.44 -15.91 5.91
N LEU A 307 5.68 -15.49 6.13
CA LEU A 307 6.09 -14.09 5.99
C LEU A 307 5.98 -13.59 4.54
N LEU A 308 6.45 -14.39 3.59
CA LEU A 308 6.45 -14.05 2.17
C LEU A 308 5.03 -13.98 1.58
N VAL A 309 4.17 -14.94 1.91
CA VAL A 309 2.76 -14.95 1.49
C VAL A 309 2.00 -13.78 2.13
N THR A 310 2.28 -13.46 3.40
CA THR A 310 1.68 -12.30 4.06
C THR A 310 2.11 -10.99 3.40
N TRP A 311 3.41 -10.85 3.08
CA TRP A 311 3.92 -9.70 2.34
C TRP A 311 3.30 -9.57 0.94
N GLY A 312 3.10 -10.71 0.24
CA GLY A 312 2.40 -10.75 -1.05
C GLY A 312 0.94 -10.29 -0.95
N CYS A 313 0.21 -10.79 0.06
CA CYS A 313 -1.16 -10.33 0.36
C CYS A 313 -1.22 -8.83 0.66
N PHE A 314 -0.22 -8.30 1.39
CA PHE A 314 -0.14 -6.88 1.71
C PHE A 314 0.12 -6.04 0.44
N THR A 315 1.00 -6.50 -0.43
CA THR A 315 1.27 -5.83 -1.72
C THR A 315 0.02 -5.80 -2.59
N TYR A 316 -0.76 -6.87 -2.59
CA TYR A 316 -2.07 -6.91 -3.25
C TYR A 316 -3.07 -5.91 -2.64
N LEU A 317 -3.08 -5.74 -1.32
CA LEU A 317 -3.91 -4.73 -0.65
C LEU A 317 -3.54 -3.30 -1.12
N LEU A 318 -2.25 -2.99 -1.27
CA LEU A 318 -1.80 -1.70 -1.81
C LEU A 318 -2.31 -1.46 -3.24
N TYR A 319 -2.28 -2.50 -4.07
CA TYR A 319 -2.80 -2.45 -5.43
C TYR A 319 -4.29 -2.13 -5.47
N ILE A 320 -5.10 -2.81 -4.65
CA ILE A 320 -6.53 -2.56 -4.51
C ILE A 320 -6.77 -1.12 -4.07
N MET A 321 -6.06 -0.64 -3.04
CA MET A 321 -6.23 0.73 -2.53
C MET A 321 -5.92 1.76 -3.62
N ARG A 322 -4.86 1.56 -4.40
CA ARG A 322 -4.58 2.43 -5.55
C ARG A 322 -5.72 2.44 -6.57
N LEU A 323 -6.23 1.27 -6.97
CA LEU A 323 -7.35 1.19 -7.92
C LEU A 323 -8.59 1.92 -7.39
N SER A 324 -8.87 1.80 -6.08
CA SER A 324 -10.00 2.49 -5.48
C SER A 324 -9.92 4.02 -5.62
N PHE A 325 -8.70 4.59 -5.50
CA PHE A 325 -8.50 6.02 -5.69
C PHE A 325 -8.65 6.43 -7.15
N GLN A 326 -8.23 5.59 -8.10
CA GLN A 326 -8.42 5.85 -9.53
C GLN A 326 -9.91 6.00 -9.85
N HIS A 327 -10.74 5.06 -9.39
CA HIS A 327 -12.19 5.14 -9.58
C HIS A 327 -12.84 6.28 -8.79
N GLN A 328 -12.43 6.51 -7.55
CA GLN A 328 -12.96 7.64 -6.79
C GLN A 328 -12.66 8.98 -7.49
N PHE A 329 -11.48 9.14 -8.08
CA PHE A 329 -11.14 10.34 -8.84
C PHE A 329 -12.01 10.52 -10.08
N GLU A 330 -12.36 9.46 -10.80
CA GLU A 330 -13.31 9.51 -11.92
C GLU A 330 -14.69 10.00 -11.46
N VAL A 331 -15.20 9.47 -10.34
CA VAL A 331 -16.47 9.91 -9.73
C VAL A 331 -16.40 11.38 -9.30
N VAL A 332 -15.29 11.81 -8.71
CA VAL A 332 -15.09 13.21 -8.30
C VAL A 332 -15.06 14.14 -9.52
N VAL A 333 -14.40 13.74 -10.61
CA VAL A 333 -14.41 14.51 -11.87
C VAL A 333 -15.83 14.66 -12.39
N PHE A 334 -16.60 13.57 -12.44
CA PHE A 334 -18.00 13.60 -12.87
C PHE A 334 -18.85 14.52 -11.99
N TYR A 335 -18.66 14.47 -10.67
CA TYR A 335 -19.36 15.36 -9.74
C TYR A 335 -19.03 16.83 -9.98
N VAL A 336 -17.74 17.16 -10.18
CA VAL A 336 -17.30 18.53 -10.45
C VAL A 336 -17.92 19.08 -11.74
N ILE A 337 -18.00 18.26 -12.79
CA ILE A 337 -18.62 18.63 -14.06
C ILE A 337 -20.11 18.93 -13.87
N ASN A 338 -20.84 18.06 -13.16
CA ASN A 338 -22.28 18.20 -12.97
C ASN A 338 -22.70 19.32 -12.00
N ARG A 339 -21.77 19.80 -11.16
CA ARG A 339 -22.01 20.86 -10.17
C ARG A 339 -21.23 22.13 -10.50
N GLU A 340 -21.02 22.39 -11.79
CA GLU A 340 -20.40 23.63 -12.25
C GLU A 340 -21.12 24.86 -11.66
N GLY A 341 -20.35 25.81 -11.12
CA GLY A 341 -20.87 26.99 -10.42
C GLY A 341 -20.97 26.84 -8.88
N GLN A 342 -20.97 25.62 -8.33
CA GLN A 342 -20.99 25.39 -6.87
C GLN A 342 -19.58 25.18 -6.30
N LEU A 343 -18.76 26.24 -6.33
CA LEU A 343 -17.32 26.17 -6.03
C LEU A 343 -17.00 25.55 -4.66
N ASP A 344 -17.73 25.92 -3.61
CA ASP A 344 -17.41 25.48 -2.24
C ASP A 344 -17.69 23.98 -2.04
N LYS A 345 -18.75 23.45 -2.65
CA LYS A 345 -19.06 22.02 -2.60
C LYS A 345 -18.01 21.20 -3.33
N CYS A 346 -17.62 21.63 -4.54
CA CYS A 346 -16.57 20.98 -5.32
C CYS A 346 -15.23 21.00 -4.59
N ARG A 347 -14.84 22.13 -3.99
CA ARG A 347 -13.62 22.24 -3.19
C ARG A 347 -13.64 21.31 -1.98
N HIS A 348 -14.75 21.24 -1.26
CA HIS A 348 -14.86 20.37 -0.10
C HIS A 348 -14.76 18.89 -0.48
N CYS A 349 -15.45 18.48 -1.55
CA CYS A 349 -15.38 17.13 -2.11
C CYS A 349 -13.94 16.74 -2.50
N ILE A 350 -13.25 17.61 -3.25
CA ILE A 350 -11.86 17.42 -3.63
C ILE A 350 -10.98 17.36 -2.38
N SER A 351 -11.09 18.32 -1.47
CA SER A 351 -10.26 18.39 -0.27
C SER A 351 -10.41 17.14 0.61
N SER A 352 -11.64 16.68 0.86
CA SER A 352 -11.88 15.43 1.61
C SER A 352 -11.25 14.22 0.93
N THR A 353 -11.36 14.12 -0.39
CA THR A 353 -10.77 13.01 -1.16
C THR A 353 -9.24 13.09 -1.17
N THR A 354 -8.69 14.28 -1.35
CA THR A 354 -7.24 14.50 -1.35
C THR A 354 -6.63 14.30 0.03
N MET A 355 -7.35 14.54 1.12
CA MET A 355 -6.88 14.17 2.47
C MET A 355 -6.66 12.66 2.61
N ASP A 356 -7.65 11.86 2.21
CA ASP A 356 -7.55 10.39 2.23
C ASP A 356 -6.40 9.92 1.30
N PHE A 357 -6.31 10.51 0.10
CA PHE A 357 -5.25 10.20 -0.87
C PHE A 357 -3.85 10.61 -0.38
N ASN A 358 -3.72 11.76 0.28
CA ASN A 358 -2.44 12.22 0.82
C ASN A 358 -1.95 11.34 1.97
N CYS A 359 -2.87 10.82 2.79
CA CYS A 359 -2.53 9.81 3.80
C CYS A 359 -1.97 8.54 3.15
N PHE A 360 -2.66 8.02 2.12
CA PHE A 360 -2.19 6.87 1.35
C PHE A 360 -0.87 7.13 0.62
N ARG A 361 -0.70 8.32 0.03
CA ARG A 361 0.54 8.74 -0.63
C ARG A 361 1.71 8.75 0.33
N LYS A 362 1.58 9.40 1.50
CA LYS A 362 2.62 9.38 2.55
C LYS A 362 2.99 7.96 2.99
N PHE A 363 1.98 7.10 3.16
CA PHE A 363 2.19 5.69 3.47
C PHE A 363 3.02 4.99 2.38
N THR A 364 2.62 5.10 1.11
CA THR A 364 3.30 4.44 -0.01
C THR A 364 4.71 4.99 -0.24
N GLN A 365 4.92 6.29 -0.04
CA GLN A 365 6.22 6.92 -0.15
C GLN A 365 7.20 6.39 0.91
N PHE A 366 6.74 6.28 2.17
CA PHE A 366 7.54 5.69 3.24
C PHE A 366 7.84 4.22 2.98
N TYR A 367 6.83 3.45 2.56
CA TYR A 367 6.98 2.04 2.17
C TYR A 367 8.01 1.85 1.05
N MET A 368 7.89 2.61 -0.05
CA MET A 368 8.80 2.49 -1.20
C MET A 368 10.21 2.95 -0.87
N ALA A 369 10.36 3.97 -0.02
CA ALA A 369 11.68 4.39 0.46
C ALA A 369 12.42 3.24 1.14
N ILE A 370 11.75 2.51 2.03
CA ILE A 370 12.37 1.38 2.73
C ILE A 370 12.63 0.21 1.77
N ILE A 371 11.62 -0.19 0.99
CA ILE A 371 11.73 -1.37 0.11
C ILE A 371 12.82 -1.17 -0.95
N ILE A 372 12.86 -0.02 -1.64
CA ILE A 372 13.87 0.23 -2.67
C ILE A 372 15.26 0.18 -2.05
N SER A 373 15.47 0.84 -0.91
CA SER A 373 16.80 0.90 -0.30
C SER A 373 17.31 -0.44 0.20
N LEU A 374 16.44 -1.27 0.78
CA LEU A 374 16.80 -2.63 1.18
C LEU A 374 17.11 -3.52 -0.04
N ASN A 375 16.36 -3.36 -1.13
CA ASN A 375 16.64 -4.11 -2.37
C ASN A 375 17.91 -3.62 -3.07
N VAL A 376 18.22 -2.32 -3.04
CA VAL A 376 19.49 -1.78 -3.55
C VAL A 376 20.65 -2.33 -2.73
N LEU A 377 20.55 -2.35 -1.39
CA LEU A 377 21.55 -2.97 -0.53
C LEU A 377 21.74 -4.45 -0.88
N GLY A 378 20.65 -5.21 -1.03
CA GLY A 378 20.70 -6.61 -1.46
C GLY A 378 21.35 -6.80 -2.83
N ALA A 379 20.98 -5.99 -3.83
CA ALA A 379 21.54 -6.06 -5.18
C ALA A 379 23.02 -5.69 -5.22
N THR A 380 23.43 -4.62 -4.51
CA THR A 380 24.84 -4.21 -4.42
C THR A 380 25.68 -5.29 -3.76
N THR A 381 25.24 -5.84 -2.62
CA THR A 381 26.00 -6.88 -1.90
C THR A 381 26.21 -8.13 -2.77
N ILE A 382 25.20 -8.57 -3.51
CA ILE A 382 25.31 -9.71 -4.43
C ILE A 382 26.22 -9.39 -5.61
N THR A 383 26.08 -8.22 -6.21
CA THR A 383 26.90 -7.81 -7.37
C THR A 383 28.37 -7.72 -6.97
N SER A 384 28.67 -7.14 -5.81
CA SER A 384 30.03 -7.11 -5.25
C SER A 384 30.56 -8.52 -4.98
N THR A 385 29.72 -9.43 -4.48
CA THR A 385 30.09 -10.85 -4.29
C THR A 385 30.46 -11.50 -5.62
N GLN A 386 29.62 -11.34 -6.65
CA GLN A 386 29.83 -11.92 -7.98
C GLN A 386 31.10 -11.39 -8.64
N TYR A 387 31.36 -10.09 -8.51
CA TYR A 387 32.58 -9.48 -9.03
C TYR A 387 33.84 -10.09 -8.40
N ARG A 388 33.86 -10.28 -7.07
CA ARG A 388 35.01 -10.89 -6.39
C ARG A 388 35.22 -12.36 -6.77
N LEU A 389 34.14 -13.16 -6.82
CA LEU A 389 34.24 -14.57 -7.16
C LEU A 389 34.77 -14.80 -8.58
N THR A 390 34.47 -13.89 -9.51
CA THR A 390 35.00 -13.93 -10.87
C THR A 390 36.52 -13.69 -10.91
N GLY A 391 37.09 -13.03 -9.89
CA GLY A 391 38.52 -12.75 -9.76
C GLY A 391 39.34 -13.83 -9.05
N THR A 392 38.72 -14.79 -8.38
CA THR A 392 39.38 -15.89 -7.64
C THR A 392 39.35 -17.21 -8.42
N CYS A 393 40.40 -18.05 -8.32
CA CYS A 393 40.43 -19.35 -9.01
C CYS A 393 39.25 -20.22 -8.60
N TYR A 394 38.44 -20.60 -9.59
CA TYR A 394 37.11 -21.14 -9.39
C TYR A 394 37.13 -22.68 -9.43
N TYR A 395 36.55 -23.34 -8.42
CA TYR A 395 36.36 -24.80 -8.43
C TYR A 395 35.05 -25.18 -9.13
N GLU A 396 35.13 -26.03 -10.16
CA GLU A 396 33.98 -26.47 -10.98
C GLU A 396 32.85 -27.13 -10.16
N HIS A 397 33.17 -27.78 -9.03
CA HIS A 397 32.19 -28.54 -8.25
C HIS A 397 31.12 -27.69 -7.53
N HIS A 398 31.39 -26.42 -7.22
CA HIS A 398 30.43 -25.55 -6.50
C HIS A 398 29.71 -24.54 -7.41
N PHE A 399 30.00 -24.54 -8.72
CA PHE A 399 29.42 -23.58 -9.66
C PHE A 399 27.89 -23.65 -9.71
N VAL A 400 27.34 -24.85 -9.78
CA VAL A 400 25.89 -25.08 -9.93
C VAL A 400 25.13 -24.63 -8.68
N GLU A 401 25.68 -24.90 -7.50
CA GLU A 401 25.08 -24.51 -6.22
C GLU A 401 25.03 -22.98 -6.07
N GLN A 402 26.14 -22.30 -6.38
CA GLN A 402 26.21 -20.84 -6.36
C GLN A 402 25.28 -20.20 -7.39
N LEU A 403 25.23 -20.74 -8.60
CA LEU A 403 24.33 -20.24 -9.65
C LEU A 403 22.86 -20.32 -9.20
N ASN A 404 22.45 -21.45 -8.61
CA ASN A 404 21.10 -21.61 -8.08
C ASN A 404 20.79 -20.63 -6.94
N LEU A 405 21.76 -20.38 -6.04
CA LEU A 405 21.62 -19.37 -4.99
C LEU A 405 21.48 -17.96 -5.60
N TYR A 406 22.29 -17.60 -6.59
CA TYR A 406 22.15 -16.31 -7.26
C TYR A 406 20.81 -16.13 -7.96
N ILE A 407 20.31 -17.16 -8.64
CA ILE A 407 18.99 -17.14 -9.28
C ILE A 407 17.90 -16.92 -8.22
N LEU A 408 17.97 -17.62 -7.08
CA LEU A 408 17.00 -17.45 -6.00
C LEU A 408 17.01 -16.02 -5.44
N ILE A 409 18.19 -15.46 -5.17
CA ILE A 409 18.29 -14.13 -4.56
C ILE A 409 17.85 -13.05 -5.57
N TRP A 410 18.27 -13.14 -6.83
CA TRP A 410 17.81 -12.21 -7.87
C TRP A 410 16.29 -12.32 -8.11
N SER A 411 15.73 -13.53 -8.14
CA SER A 411 14.28 -13.72 -8.22
C SER A 411 13.55 -13.07 -7.05
N THR A 412 14.12 -13.16 -5.85
CA THR A 412 13.56 -12.56 -4.64
C THR A 412 13.61 -11.02 -4.68
N ILE A 413 14.74 -10.44 -5.08
CA ILE A 413 14.88 -8.97 -5.25
C ILE A 413 13.93 -8.46 -6.34
N LEU A 414 13.88 -9.14 -7.49
CA LEU A 414 12.99 -8.79 -8.59
C LEU A 414 11.53 -8.87 -8.16
N MET A 415 11.14 -9.88 -7.39
CA MET A 415 9.80 -10.01 -6.83
C MET A 415 9.46 -8.83 -5.91
N PHE A 416 10.33 -8.48 -4.95
CA PHE A 416 10.08 -7.37 -4.02
C PHE A 416 9.91 -6.03 -4.76
N VAL A 417 10.80 -5.74 -5.71
CA VAL A 417 10.78 -4.48 -6.48
C VAL A 417 9.60 -4.45 -7.45
N SER A 418 9.44 -5.48 -8.29
CA SER A 418 8.43 -5.48 -9.36
C SER A 418 7.01 -5.48 -8.81
N LEU A 419 6.69 -6.30 -7.81
CA LEU A 419 5.34 -6.35 -7.26
C LEU A 419 4.99 -5.06 -6.52
N SER A 420 5.94 -4.46 -5.78
CA SER A 420 5.72 -3.16 -5.14
C SER A 420 5.51 -2.04 -6.16
N MET A 421 6.32 -2.00 -7.22
CA MET A 421 6.19 -1.04 -8.31
C MET A 421 4.86 -1.19 -9.07
N ILE A 422 4.42 -2.41 -9.35
CA ILE A 422 3.13 -2.69 -10.01
C ILE A 422 1.96 -2.33 -9.08
N ALA A 423 2.07 -2.64 -7.79
CA ALA A 423 1.03 -2.32 -6.81
C ALA A 423 0.78 -0.81 -6.69
N ILE A 424 1.86 -0.02 -6.64
CA ILE A 424 1.78 1.44 -6.49
C ILE A 424 1.62 2.16 -7.84
N GLY A 425 2.09 1.56 -8.94
CA GLY A 425 1.99 2.15 -10.29
C GLY A 425 3.17 3.06 -10.62
N GLY A 426 4.35 2.65 -10.17
CA GLY A 426 5.60 3.40 -10.27
C GLY A 426 6.26 3.60 -8.91
N LEU A 427 7.19 4.53 -8.85
CA LEU A 427 7.91 4.92 -7.61
C LEU A 427 7.06 5.79 -6.67
N ASP A 428 6.07 6.51 -7.22
CA ASP A 428 5.17 7.39 -6.46
C ASP A 428 3.76 7.37 -7.11
N LEU A 429 2.74 7.63 -6.30
CA LEU A 429 1.35 7.78 -6.70
C LEU A 429 1.07 9.09 -7.47
N ASN A 430 2.08 9.94 -7.68
CA ASN A 430 1.95 11.18 -8.45
C ASN A 430 1.38 10.98 -9.85
N SER A 431 1.58 9.80 -10.47
CA SER A 431 0.97 9.44 -11.75
C SER A 431 -0.56 9.46 -11.69
N THR A 432 -1.14 8.91 -10.61
CA THR A 432 -2.59 8.88 -10.38
C THR A 432 -3.14 10.28 -10.14
N TRP A 433 -2.45 11.09 -9.34
CA TRP A 433 -2.82 12.49 -9.11
C TRP A 433 -2.74 13.34 -10.38
N ARG A 434 -1.69 13.16 -11.18
CA ARG A 434 -1.52 13.86 -12.46
C ARG A 434 -2.64 13.53 -13.43
N ARG A 435 -3.04 12.25 -13.53
CA ARG A 435 -4.20 11.83 -14.34
C ARG A 435 -5.47 12.54 -13.89
N PHE A 436 -5.77 12.55 -12.59
CA PHE A 436 -6.91 13.28 -12.05
C PHE A 436 -6.89 14.78 -12.40
N LYS A 437 -5.74 15.45 -12.21
CA LYS A 437 -5.57 16.86 -12.58
C LYS A 437 -5.80 17.09 -14.07
N LEU A 438 -5.27 16.22 -14.93
CA LEU A 438 -5.47 16.30 -16.38
C LEU A 438 -6.94 16.12 -16.77
N SER A 439 -7.65 15.17 -16.15
CA SER A 439 -9.09 14.97 -16.38
C SER A 439 -9.90 16.22 -16.02
N ILE A 440 -9.56 16.92 -14.93
CA ILE A 440 -10.22 18.19 -14.57
C ILE A 440 -9.89 19.31 -15.57
N ILE A 441 -8.65 19.38 -16.06
CA ILE A 441 -8.25 20.38 -17.07
C ILE A 441 -9.01 20.12 -18.39
N GLN A 442 -9.09 18.85 -18.82
CA GLN A 442 -9.82 18.46 -20.03
C GLN A 442 -11.32 18.72 -19.92
N ALA A 443 -11.88 18.60 -18.72
CA ALA A 443 -13.28 18.91 -18.44
C ALA A 443 -13.58 20.41 -18.34
N SER A 444 -12.56 21.27 -18.27
CA SER A 444 -12.76 22.70 -18.07
C SER A 444 -13.41 23.36 -19.29
N ASN A 445 -14.41 24.20 -19.04
CA ASN A 445 -15.17 24.90 -20.07
C ASN A 445 -14.90 26.42 -19.99
N SER A 446 -14.86 27.09 -21.14
CA SER A 446 -14.70 28.54 -21.23
C SER A 446 -15.88 29.31 -20.64
N ALA A 447 -17.08 28.71 -20.63
CA ALA A 447 -18.30 29.33 -20.12
C ALA A 447 -18.21 29.79 -18.65
N ASN A 448 -17.57 29.00 -17.77
CA ASN A 448 -17.34 29.38 -16.37
C ASN A 448 -15.84 29.45 -16.03
N TYR A 449 -15.08 30.18 -16.85
CA TYR A 449 -13.62 30.31 -16.69
C TYR A 449 -13.18 30.61 -15.24
N LYS A 450 -13.85 31.56 -14.55
CA LYS A 450 -13.49 31.95 -13.16
C LYS A 450 -13.65 30.79 -12.17
N PHE A 451 -14.68 29.95 -12.33
CA PHE A 451 -14.87 28.75 -11.51
C PHE A 451 -13.71 27.77 -11.70
N TRP A 452 -13.42 27.40 -12.96
CA TRP A 452 -12.37 26.43 -13.29
C TRP A 452 -10.97 26.92 -12.89
N GLN A 453 -10.64 28.18 -13.13
CA GLN A 453 -9.36 28.76 -12.72
C GLN A 453 -9.17 28.69 -11.20
N THR A 454 -10.21 29.02 -10.44
CA THR A 454 -10.14 29.02 -8.98
C THR A 454 -10.09 27.60 -8.42
N LEU A 455 -10.76 26.64 -9.08
CA LEU A 455 -10.71 25.22 -8.74
C LEU A 455 -9.33 24.61 -9.03
N LEU A 456 -8.76 24.88 -10.21
CA LEU A 456 -7.42 24.41 -10.60
C LEU A 456 -6.32 24.97 -9.69
N LYS A 457 -6.46 26.24 -9.26
CA LYS A 457 -5.57 26.83 -8.24
C LYS A 457 -5.67 26.08 -6.90
N HIS A 458 -6.88 25.70 -6.50
CA HIS A 458 -7.09 24.89 -5.29
C HIS A 458 -6.46 23.50 -5.43
N ILE A 459 -6.71 22.78 -6.54
CA ILE A 459 -6.14 21.44 -6.78
C ILE A 459 -4.62 21.48 -6.76
N THR A 460 -4.01 22.49 -7.40
CA THR A 460 -2.55 22.64 -7.40
C THR A 460 -2.02 22.83 -5.97
N ARG A 461 -2.66 23.69 -5.18
CA ARG A 461 -2.27 23.94 -3.78
C ARG A 461 -2.41 22.70 -2.87
N VAL A 462 -3.41 21.87 -3.08
CA VAL A 462 -3.64 20.66 -2.25
C VAL A 462 -2.77 19.48 -2.71
N GLY A 463 -2.33 19.50 -3.97
CA GLY A 463 -1.51 18.45 -4.58
C GLY A 463 -0.01 18.53 -4.23
N ASP A 464 0.49 19.73 -3.95
CA ASP A 464 1.89 19.97 -3.58
C ASP A 464 2.18 19.33 -2.20
N ILE A 465 2.85 18.19 -2.23
CA ILE A 465 3.52 17.57 -1.08
C ILE A 465 4.95 17.32 -1.52
N ASP A 466 5.89 17.59 -0.61
CA ASP A 466 7.32 17.42 -0.83
C ASP A 466 7.65 16.04 -1.41
N SER A 467 8.50 16.06 -2.45
CA SER A 467 8.94 14.84 -3.12
C SER A 467 9.90 14.05 -2.23
N THR A 468 9.44 12.90 -1.74
CA THR A 468 10.25 11.92 -0.98
C THR A 468 11.30 11.19 -1.82
N VAL A 469 11.38 11.49 -3.12
CA VAL A 469 12.45 11.00 -4.03
C VAL A 469 13.84 11.23 -3.43
N SER A 470 14.02 12.28 -2.63
CA SER A 470 15.25 12.54 -1.89
C SER A 470 15.64 11.41 -0.93
N TYR A 471 14.69 10.81 -0.20
CA TYR A 471 15.00 9.76 0.77
C TYR A 471 15.39 8.44 0.10
N THR A 472 14.67 8.04 -0.95
CA THR A 472 15.05 6.85 -1.74
C THR A 472 16.46 6.97 -2.29
N VAL A 473 16.85 8.14 -2.78
CA VAL A 473 18.20 8.37 -3.31
C VAL A 473 19.22 8.34 -2.18
N ILE A 474 19.00 9.05 -1.08
CA ILE A 474 19.92 9.08 0.06
C ILE A 474 20.18 7.68 0.61
N PHE A 475 19.11 6.92 0.89
CA PHE A 475 19.25 5.57 1.43
C PHE A 475 19.83 4.58 0.41
N SER A 476 19.56 4.75 -0.88
CA SER A 476 20.21 3.94 -1.92
C SER A 476 21.71 4.25 -2.04
N VAL A 477 22.11 5.52 -1.91
CA VAL A 477 23.53 5.92 -1.86
C VAL A 477 24.21 5.34 -0.63
N ILE A 478 23.57 5.38 0.54
CA ILE A 478 24.10 4.76 1.76
C ILE A 478 24.23 3.25 1.58
N GLY A 479 23.20 2.58 1.03
CA GLY A 479 23.24 1.15 0.76
C GLY A 479 24.36 0.76 -0.20
N LEU A 480 24.54 1.54 -1.27
CA LEU A 480 25.60 1.35 -2.26
C LEU A 480 26.98 1.59 -1.66
N TYR A 481 27.17 2.68 -0.92
CA TYR A 481 28.44 2.98 -0.23
C TYR A 481 28.82 1.88 0.76
N THR A 482 27.85 1.41 1.55
CA THR A 482 28.06 0.35 2.54
C THR A 482 28.43 -0.96 1.85
N GLY A 483 27.77 -1.32 0.74
CA GLY A 483 28.09 -2.53 -0.01
C GLY A 483 29.50 -2.51 -0.61
N LEU A 484 29.93 -1.37 -1.17
CA LEU A 484 31.25 -1.23 -1.81
C LEU A 484 32.42 -1.11 -0.82
N ARG A 485 32.21 -0.53 0.36
CA ARG A 485 33.31 -0.33 1.33
C ARG A 485 33.74 -1.59 2.08
N LEU A 486 32.98 -2.68 1.96
CA LEU A 486 33.23 -3.92 2.69
C LEU A 486 34.13 -4.89 1.93
N GLU A 487 34.77 -4.45 0.86
CA GLU A 487 35.46 -5.32 -0.11
C GLU A 487 36.78 -5.94 0.40
N GLU A 488 37.48 -5.34 1.37
CA GLU A 488 38.89 -5.69 1.64
C GLU A 488 39.13 -6.93 2.53
N ASN A 489 38.22 -7.29 3.45
CA ASN A 489 38.44 -8.37 4.44
C ASN A 489 37.17 -9.25 4.63
N GLN A 490 36.70 -9.94 3.59
CA GLN A 490 35.49 -10.79 3.66
C GLN A 490 35.80 -12.21 3.17
N ASP A 491 35.29 -13.20 3.90
CA ASP A 491 35.40 -14.63 3.58
C ASP A 491 34.27 -15.00 2.61
N LEU A 492 34.68 -15.45 1.43
CA LEU A 492 33.78 -15.86 0.35
C LEU A 492 33.49 -17.36 0.41
N SER A 493 33.94 -18.08 1.45
CA SER A 493 33.73 -19.52 1.63
C SER A 493 32.26 -19.92 1.69
N TYR A 494 31.38 -19.04 2.19
CA TYR A 494 29.92 -19.24 2.14
C TYR A 494 29.40 -19.32 0.70
N TYR A 495 30.05 -18.62 -0.23
CA TYR A 495 29.82 -18.71 -1.66
C TYR A 495 30.86 -19.60 -2.35
N GLY A 496 31.44 -20.59 -1.65
CA GLY A 496 32.29 -21.63 -2.22
C GLY A 496 33.68 -21.19 -2.72
N SER A 497 34.23 -20.08 -2.21
CA SER A 497 35.61 -19.65 -2.52
C SER A 497 36.54 -19.90 -1.32
N ASN A 498 37.64 -20.63 -1.54
CA ASN A 498 38.76 -20.73 -0.61
C ASN A 498 39.85 -19.76 -1.07
N ASP A 499 40.32 -18.88 -0.18
CA ASP A 499 41.34 -17.86 -0.49
C ASP A 499 42.75 -18.46 -0.77
N ASN A 500 43.00 -19.70 -0.37
CA ASN A 500 44.29 -20.38 -0.60
C ASN A 500 44.21 -21.32 -1.80
N CYS A 501 44.69 -20.85 -2.95
CA CYS A 501 44.87 -21.67 -4.15
C CYS A 501 46.08 -22.63 -4.08
N THR A 502 46.82 -22.68 -2.97
CA THR A 502 48.12 -23.36 -2.91
C THR A 502 48.32 -24.43 -1.84
N ASP A 503 47.42 -24.61 -0.85
CA ASP A 503 47.65 -25.63 0.20
C ASP A 503 46.38 -26.44 0.52
N TRP A 504 46.39 -27.70 0.09
CA TRP A 504 45.35 -28.68 0.38
C TRP A 504 45.82 -29.65 1.47
N ASN A 505 45.55 -29.31 2.72
CA ASN A 505 45.34 -30.29 3.78
C ASN A 505 43.95 -30.03 4.39
N ILE A 506 43.00 -30.84 3.96
CA ILE A 506 41.59 -30.76 4.33
C ILE A 506 41.46 -31.22 5.79
N THR A 507 41.32 -30.28 6.72
CA THR A 507 40.62 -30.54 7.99
C THR A 507 39.15 -30.15 7.81
N THR A 508 38.31 -31.17 7.64
CA THR A 508 36.83 -31.15 7.56
C THR A 508 36.12 -30.65 8.82
N SER A 509 36.74 -29.80 9.63
CA SER A 509 36.21 -29.41 10.96
C SER A 509 35.59 -28.01 11.04
N SER A 510 35.59 -27.22 9.96
CA SER A 510 35.07 -25.84 10.00
C SER A 510 33.72 -25.62 9.31
N PHE A 511 33.13 -26.66 8.71
CA PHE A 511 31.74 -26.63 8.23
C PHE A 511 30.77 -27.13 9.32
N VAL A 512 30.59 -26.35 10.40
CA VAL A 512 29.45 -26.50 11.33
C VAL A 512 28.90 -25.14 11.70
#